data_AF-A0A1Q2YZ22-F1
#
_entry.id   AF-A0A1Q2YZ22-F1
#
_cell.length_a   1.000
_cell.length_b   1.000
_cell.length_c   1.000
_cell.angle_alpha   90.00
_cell.angle_beta   90.00
_cell.angle_gamma   90.00
#
_symmetry.space_group_name_H-M   'P 1'
#
loop_
_entity.id
_entity.type
_entity.pdbx_description
1 polymer ?
#
loop_
_entity_poly.entity_id
_entity_poly.type
_entity_poly.pdbx_seq_one_letter_code
_entity_poly.pdbx_strand_id
1 'polypeptide(L)'
;MSCIFGSASQWATIRLIAPVLFERIAAYEERFGRTIQRARSVRALADLGRPYPAALARPDLVSLALSTLWDLPILGPPAGWTHPAGAFGEAAGPT
;
A
#
# COMPACT_ATOMS: atom_id res chain seq x y z
N MET A 1 -6.20 0.09 -1.96
CA MET A 1 -4.77 0.08 -1.57
C MET A 1 -4.00 1.35 -1.99
N SER A 2 -4.32 2.03 -3.10
CA SER A 2 -3.59 3.23 -3.58
C SER A 2 -4.20 4.56 -3.11
N CYS A 3 -3.76 5.06 -1.94
CA CYS A 3 -4.21 6.35 -1.41
C CYS A 3 -3.57 7.53 -2.15
N ILE A 4 -4.35 8.58 -2.47
CA ILE A 4 -3.82 9.82 -3.06
C ILE A 4 -2.85 10.57 -2.14
N PHE A 5 -2.95 10.35 -0.82
CA PHE A 5 -2.00 10.87 0.17
C PHE A 5 -0.85 9.90 0.47
N GLY A 6 -0.65 8.90 -0.39
CA GLY A 6 0.31 7.83 -0.16
C GLY A 6 1.75 8.34 0.02
N SER A 7 2.45 7.88 1.06
CA SER A 7 3.88 8.20 1.27
C SER A 7 4.79 7.47 0.29
N ALA A 8 6.07 7.86 0.23
CA ALA A 8 7.05 7.21 -0.64
C ALA A 8 7.14 5.69 -0.40
N SER A 9 7.19 5.27 0.86
CA SER A 9 7.25 3.85 1.24
C SER A 9 5.96 3.11 0.91
N GLN A 10 4.79 3.78 0.98
CA GLN A 10 3.53 3.18 0.53
C GLN A 10 3.54 2.94 -0.99
N TRP A 11 3.95 3.91 -1.80
CA TRP A 11 4.05 3.75 -3.24
C TRP A 11 5.11 2.71 -3.65
N ALA A 12 6.26 2.66 -2.96
CA ALA A 12 7.26 1.60 -3.15
C ALA A 12 6.70 0.22 -2.82
N THR A 13 5.92 0.10 -1.74
CA THR A 13 5.24 -1.16 -1.36
C THR A 13 4.21 -1.56 -2.41
N ILE A 14 3.38 -0.63 -2.90
CA ILE A 14 2.38 -0.89 -3.94
C ILE A 14 3.05 -1.35 -5.24
N ARG A 15 4.17 -0.71 -5.63
CA ARG A 15 4.95 -1.14 -6.80
C ARG A 15 5.42 -2.59 -6.69
N LEU A 16 5.82 -3.00 -5.48
CA LEU A 16 6.28 -4.35 -5.22
C LEU A 16 5.13 -5.38 -5.25
N ILE A 17 4.05 -5.13 -4.50
CA ILE A 17 3.01 -6.15 -4.26
C ILE A 17 1.88 -6.12 -5.29
N ALA A 18 1.61 -4.98 -5.91
CA ALA A 18 0.53 -4.80 -6.88
C ALA A 18 1.03 -4.10 -8.16
N PRO A 19 2.03 -4.67 -8.87
CA PRO A 19 2.71 -4.00 -9.98
C PRO A 19 1.75 -3.59 -11.11
N VAL A 20 0.76 -4.42 -11.44
CA VAL A 20 -0.23 -4.11 -12.48
C VAL A 20 -1.10 -2.90 -12.09
N LEU A 21 -1.51 -2.81 -10.82
CA LEU A 21 -2.26 -1.66 -10.30
C LEU A 21 -1.40 -0.40 -10.33
N PHE A 22 -0.14 -0.52 -9.88
CA PHE A 22 0.82 0.58 -9.87
C PHE A 22 1.03 1.16 -11.28
N GLU A 23 1.33 0.30 -12.26
CA GLU A 23 1.57 0.75 -13.63
C GLU A 23 0.31 1.30 -14.29
N ARG A 24 -0.88 0.79 -13.98
CA ARG A 24 -2.13 1.39 -14.45
C ARG A 24 -2.28 2.84 -13.98
N ILE A 25 -1.95 3.14 -12.73
CA ILE A 25 -1.99 4.51 -12.19
C ILE A 25 -0.93 5.36 -12.87
N ALA A 26 0.30 4.86 -12.99
CA ALA A 26 1.40 5.59 -13.60
C ALA A 26 1.14 5.89 -15.10
N ALA A 27 0.50 4.98 -15.83
CA ALA A 27 0.06 5.19 -17.21
C ALA A 27 -1.04 6.27 -17.30
N TYR A 28 -1.93 6.37 -16.31
CA TYR A 28 -2.88 7.49 -16.26
C TYR A 28 -2.17 8.82 -16.04
N GLU A 29 -1.13 8.87 -15.21
CA GLU A 29 -0.38 10.12 -15.03
C GLU A 29 0.27 10.61 -16.32
N GLU A 30 0.84 9.69 -17.10
CA GLU A 30 1.40 9.96 -18.43
C GLU A 30 0.31 10.41 -19.40
N ARG A 31 -0.79 9.66 -19.50
CA ARG A 31 -1.89 9.95 -20.43
C ARG A 31 -2.51 11.32 -20.19
N PHE A 32 -2.67 11.71 -18.93
CA PHE A 32 -3.32 12.97 -18.58
C PHE A 32 -2.34 14.12 -18.35
N GLY A 33 -1.03 13.86 -18.33
CA GLY A 33 0.00 14.87 -18.03
C GLY A 33 -0.14 15.45 -16.61
N ARG A 34 -0.72 14.68 -15.67
CA ARG A 34 -1.00 15.11 -14.30
C ARG A 34 -0.65 13.99 -13.33
N THR A 35 -0.09 14.34 -12.19
CA THR A 35 0.14 13.41 -11.09
C THR A 35 -0.98 13.49 -10.06
N ILE A 36 -1.33 12.35 -9.45
CA ILE A 36 -2.25 12.33 -8.29
C ILE A 36 -1.54 12.69 -6.98
N GLN A 37 -0.22 12.86 -7.04
CA GLN A 37 0.64 13.31 -5.95
C GLN A 37 0.98 14.79 -6.11
N ARG A 38 1.41 15.44 -5.03
CA ARG A 38 1.61 16.91 -5.03
C ARG A 38 2.75 17.37 -5.95
N ALA A 39 3.93 16.76 -5.82
CA ALA A 39 5.17 17.33 -6.36
C ALA A 39 5.87 16.47 -7.43
N ARG A 40 5.51 15.19 -7.56
CA ARG A 40 6.21 14.24 -8.43
C ARG A 40 5.29 13.11 -8.87
N SER A 41 5.64 12.36 -9.91
CA SER A 41 4.86 11.18 -10.34
C SER A 41 4.88 10.08 -9.28
N VAL A 42 3.95 9.13 -9.38
CA VAL A 42 3.96 7.94 -8.51
C VAL A 42 5.24 7.10 -8.67
N ARG A 43 5.84 7.07 -9.88
CA ARG A 43 7.15 6.42 -10.12
C ARG A 43 8.26 7.12 -9.36
N ALA A 44 8.40 8.43 -9.55
CA ALA A 44 9.41 9.23 -8.88
C ALA A 44 9.21 9.29 -7.35
N LEU A 45 7.99 9.12 -6.84
CA LEU A 45 7.73 9.01 -5.41
C LEU A 45 8.10 7.63 -4.85
N ALA A 46 7.79 6.56 -5.58
CA ALA A 46 8.15 5.19 -5.20
C ALA A 46 9.68 4.99 -5.13
N ASP A 47 10.44 5.63 -6.03
CA ASP A 47 11.91 5.54 -6.04
C ASP A 47 12.57 6.11 -4.78
N LEU A 48 11.89 6.99 -4.04
CA LEU A 48 12.38 7.51 -2.76
C LEU A 48 12.07 6.60 -1.57
N GLY A 49 11.14 5.66 -1.75
CA GLY A 49 10.60 4.83 -0.69
C GLY A 49 11.31 3.48 -0.59
N ARG A 50 11.07 2.80 0.53
CA ARG A 50 11.39 1.37 0.67
C ARG A 50 10.11 0.61 0.94
N PRO A 51 9.91 -0.57 0.33
CA PRO A 51 8.78 -1.42 0.68
C PRO A 51 8.76 -1.74 2.17
N TYR A 52 7.57 -1.82 2.75
CA TYR A 52 7.44 -2.16 4.16
C TYR A 52 7.98 -3.55 4.45
N PRO A 53 8.80 -3.74 5.51
CA PRO A 53 9.33 -5.06 5.87
C PRO A 53 8.23 -6.11 6.06
N ALA A 54 7.08 -5.72 6.60
CA ALA A 54 5.93 -6.61 6.76
C ALA A 54 5.41 -7.17 5.42
N ALA A 55 5.42 -6.37 4.35
CA ALA A 55 5.02 -6.83 3.02
C ALA A 55 6.00 -7.86 2.44
N LEU A 56 7.28 -7.79 2.82
CA LEU A 56 8.29 -8.79 2.45
C LEU A 56 8.19 -10.06 3.29
N ALA A 57 7.96 -9.90 4.60
CA ALA A 57 7.97 -11.00 5.56
C ALA A 57 6.66 -11.81 5.59
N ARG A 58 5.55 -11.25 5.08
CA ARG A 58 4.20 -11.85 5.17
C ARG A 58 3.52 -11.95 3.80
N PRO A 59 4.01 -12.82 2.90
CA PRO A 59 3.39 -13.02 1.58
C PRO A 59 1.95 -13.53 1.66
N ASP A 60 1.59 -14.23 2.74
CA ASP A 60 0.23 -14.66 3.05
C ASP A 60 -0.72 -13.46 3.19
N LEU A 61 -0.32 -12.45 3.96
CA LEU A 61 -1.10 -11.22 4.15
C LEU A 61 -1.14 -10.38 2.88
N VAL A 62 -0.07 -10.39 2.08
CA VAL A 62 -0.07 -9.73 0.77
C VAL A 62 -1.10 -10.37 -0.16
N SER A 63 -1.11 -11.70 -0.26
CA SER A 63 -2.10 -12.42 -1.07
C SER A 63 -3.52 -12.10 -0.63
N LEU A 64 -3.77 -12.11 0.68
CA LEU A 64 -5.07 -11.76 1.24
C LEU A 64 -5.46 -10.31 0.93
N ALA A 65 -4.52 -9.35 1.05
CA ALA A 65 -4.77 -7.94 0.79
C ALA A 65 -5.05 -7.62 -0.69
N LEU A 66 -4.59 -8.48 -1.61
CA LEU A 66 -4.84 -8.36 -3.05
C LEU A 66 -6.07 -9.14 -3.52
N SER A 67 -6.59 -10.04 -2.67
CA SER A 67 -7.76 -10.85 -2.98
C SER A 67 -9.03 -10.01 -2.99
N THR A 68 -9.92 -10.34 -3.93
CA THR A 68 -11.31 -9.85 -3.94
C THR A 68 -12.26 -10.77 -3.17
N LEU A 69 -11.76 -11.89 -2.67
CA LEU A 69 -12.50 -12.90 -1.91
C LEU A 69 -11.91 -13.02 -0.51
N TRP A 70 -12.79 -13.14 0.49
CA TRP A 70 -12.41 -13.39 1.86
C TRP A 70 -12.73 -14.84 2.24
N ASP A 71 -11.71 -15.61 2.61
CA ASP A 71 -11.78 -17.04 2.91
C ASP A 71 -11.35 -17.38 4.34
N LEU A 72 -10.97 -16.38 5.14
CA LEU A 72 -10.60 -16.54 6.55
C LEU A 72 -11.80 -16.39 7.50
N PRO A 73 -11.70 -16.88 8.74
CA PRO A 73 -12.71 -16.59 9.76
C PRO A 73 -12.84 -15.08 10.02
N ILE A 74 -14.09 -14.59 10.12
CA ILE A 74 -14.41 -13.18 10.42
C ILE A 74 -14.22 -12.88 11.91
N LEU A 75 -14.46 -13.88 12.77
CA LEU A 75 -14.31 -13.78 14.22
C LEU A 75 -13.13 -14.65 14.65
N GLY A 76 -12.19 -14.04 15.37
CA GLY A 76 -11.10 -14.72 16.06
C GLY A 76 -11.29 -14.67 17.58
N PRO A 77 -10.56 -15.50 18.34
CA PRO A 77 -10.54 -15.38 19.79
C PRO A 77 -9.96 -14.02 20.21
N PRO A 78 -10.55 -13.30 21.18
CA PRO A 78 -10.07 -11.98 21.61
C PRO A 78 -8.58 -11.96 21.99
N ALA A 79 -8.09 -13.05 22.62
CA ALA A 79 -6.69 -13.19 23.02
C ALA A 79 -5.70 -13.33 21.84
N GLY A 80 -6.19 -13.62 20.64
CA GLY A 80 -5.37 -13.76 19.44
C GLY A 80 -5.19 -12.46 18.65
N TRP A 81 -5.85 -11.37 19.05
CA TRP A 81 -5.71 -10.10 18.36
C TRP A 81 -4.39 -9.41 18.73
N THR A 82 -3.55 -9.23 17.72
CA THR A 82 -2.32 -8.42 17.84
C THR A 82 -2.43 -7.20 16.96
N HIS A 83 -1.75 -6.13 17.36
CA HIS A 83 -1.69 -4.92 16.59
C HIS A 83 -1.09 -5.16 15.19
N PRO A 84 -1.78 -4.80 14.10
CA PRO A 84 -1.26 -5.04 12.76
C PRO A 84 -0.05 -4.15 12.47
N ALA A 85 0.83 -4.63 11.60
CA ALA A 85 1.96 -3.84 11.14
C ALA A 85 1.48 -2.55 10.47
N GLY A 86 2.03 -1.41 10.90
CA GLY A 86 1.72 -0.10 10.32
C GLY A 86 0.47 0.60 10.88
N ALA A 87 -0.28 -0.01 11.81
CA ALA A 87 -1.29 0.76 12.54
C ALA A 87 -0.60 1.87 13.38
N PHE A 88 -1.24 3.04 13.46
CA PHE A 88 -0.64 4.28 13.95
C PHE A 88 0.70 4.69 13.28
N GLY A 89 0.91 4.30 12.01
CA GLY A 89 2.14 4.57 11.25
C GLY A 89 2.44 6.05 10.95
N GLU A 90 2.87 6.36 9.74
CA GLU A 90 3.45 7.68 9.37
C GLU A 90 2.48 8.89 9.47
N ALA A 91 1.19 8.66 9.71
CA ALA A 91 0.21 9.70 10.02
C ALA A 91 -0.80 9.17 11.04
N ALA A 92 -0.51 9.35 12.32
CA ALA A 92 -1.36 8.94 13.42
C ALA A 92 -2.51 9.95 13.64
N GLY A 93 -3.56 9.88 12.82
CA GLY A 93 -4.84 10.55 13.10
C GLY A 93 -4.80 12.08 13.27
N PRO A 94 -5.93 12.74 13.56
CA PRO A 94 -5.94 14.15 13.96
C PRO A 94 -5.24 14.31 15.32
N THR A 95 -4.33 15.29 15.42
CA THR A 95 -3.81 15.82 16.70
C THR A 95 -4.78 16.81 17.32
#